data_AF-A0A1Y3NS41-F1
#
_entry.id   AF-A0A1Y3NS41-F1
#
_cell.length_a   1.000
_cell.length_b   1.000
_cell.length_c   1.000
_cell.angle_alpha   90.00
_cell.angle_beta   90.00
_cell.angle_gamma   90.00
#
_symmetry.space_group_name_H-M   'P 1'
#
loop_
_entity.id
_entity.type
_entity.pdbx_description
1 polymer ?
#
loop_
_entity_poly.entity_id
_entity_poly.type
_entity_poly.pdbx_seq_one_letter_code
_entity_poly.pdbx_strand_id
1 'polypeptide(L)'
;DVIDIDLFDVDVKTIRRIHDLDMKVICYFSAGTYEPFRKESKGMLNVEGLVRAKMKDWNENWLDFRLNDIKPFMRDRLDLAKKKGCDGVEFDNIDAFTNVKWKDKLTAQDQLKYNRWLAQEAHSRDLAAGLKNCLELVKELVNDFDFAINEQCPDYNECQDYRPFLREDKAVFAAFYGLVTDK
;
A
#
# COMPACT_ATOMS: atom_id res chain seq x y z
N ASP A 1 -2.11 6.43 -19.21
CA ASP A 1 -1.42 5.25 -18.65
C ASP A 1 -0.72 5.56 -17.34
N VAL A 2 -0.38 4.53 -16.59
CA VAL A 2 0.20 4.64 -15.24
C VAL A 2 1.36 3.65 -15.09
N ILE A 3 2.40 4.05 -14.37
CA ILE A 3 3.51 3.18 -13.93
C ILE A 3 3.49 3.14 -12.40
N ASP A 4 3.50 1.94 -11.85
CA ASP A 4 3.76 1.72 -10.43
C ASP A 4 5.25 1.37 -10.23
N ILE A 5 5.91 2.02 -9.29
CA ILE A 5 7.35 1.90 -9.08
C ILE A 5 7.74 2.12 -7.62
N ASP A 6 8.82 1.48 -7.19
CA ASP A 6 9.37 1.63 -5.85
C ASP A 6 9.68 3.10 -5.50
N LEU A 7 9.08 3.62 -4.42
CA LEU A 7 9.25 5.00 -3.97
C LEU A 7 10.72 5.34 -3.68
N PHE A 8 11.50 4.43 -3.15
CA PHE A 8 12.83 4.74 -2.64
C PHE A 8 13.89 4.65 -3.73
N ASP A 9 13.79 3.67 -4.61
CA ASP A 9 14.77 3.39 -5.66
C ASP A 9 14.64 4.31 -6.88
N VAL A 10 13.44 4.78 -7.20
CA VAL A 10 13.23 5.69 -8.35
C VAL A 10 13.81 7.08 -8.08
N ASP A 11 14.51 7.66 -9.06
CA ASP A 11 14.97 9.05 -8.98
C ASP A 11 13.98 10.05 -9.61
N VAL A 12 14.10 11.32 -9.21
CA VAL A 12 13.20 12.40 -9.69
C VAL A 12 13.32 12.60 -11.21
N LYS A 13 14.48 12.29 -11.81
CA LYS A 13 14.68 12.43 -13.25
C LYS A 13 13.88 11.40 -14.02
N THR A 14 13.79 10.18 -13.51
CA THR A 14 13.00 9.08 -14.08
C THR A 14 11.51 9.40 -14.01
N ILE A 15 11.02 9.87 -12.86
CA ILE A 15 9.62 10.30 -12.72
C ILE A 15 9.28 11.39 -13.73
N ARG A 16 10.13 12.43 -13.86
CA ARG A 16 9.91 13.49 -14.85
C ARG A 16 9.88 12.97 -16.28
N ARG A 17 10.75 12.03 -16.65
CA ARG A 17 10.73 11.41 -17.98
C ARG A 17 9.45 10.62 -18.24
N ILE A 18 8.90 9.97 -17.22
CA ILE A 18 7.60 9.27 -17.33
C ILE A 18 6.49 10.31 -17.55
N HIS A 19 6.52 11.43 -16.82
CA HIS A 19 5.58 12.53 -17.04
C HIS A 19 5.71 13.18 -18.41
N ASP A 20 6.93 13.33 -18.96
CA ASP A 20 7.18 13.86 -20.31
C ASP A 20 6.55 12.96 -21.41
N LEU A 21 6.21 11.71 -21.07
CA LEU A 21 5.48 10.77 -21.92
C LEU A 21 3.96 10.78 -21.68
N ASP A 22 3.45 11.78 -20.94
CA ASP A 22 2.02 11.92 -20.55
C ASP A 22 1.48 10.75 -19.72
N MET A 23 2.37 10.06 -18.99
CA MET A 23 2.03 8.97 -18.08
C MET A 23 2.00 9.45 -16.63
N LYS A 24 1.28 8.71 -15.77
CA LYS A 24 1.21 8.95 -14.32
C LYS A 24 2.12 8.00 -13.55
N VAL A 25 2.60 8.41 -12.39
CA VAL A 25 3.46 7.61 -11.52
C VAL A 25 2.78 7.33 -10.18
N ILE A 26 2.55 6.05 -9.89
CA ILE A 26 2.24 5.55 -8.55
C ILE A 26 3.56 5.14 -7.90
N CYS A 27 3.76 5.54 -6.64
CA CYS A 27 4.95 5.18 -5.88
C CYS A 27 4.59 4.17 -4.78
N TYR A 28 5.14 2.96 -4.90
CA TYR A 28 5.00 1.88 -3.93
C TYR A 28 5.79 2.15 -2.64
N PHE A 29 5.16 1.86 -1.50
CA PHE A 29 5.87 1.51 -0.28
C PHE A 29 5.00 0.63 0.63
N SER A 30 5.64 -0.24 1.42
CA SER A 30 4.89 -1.04 2.41
C SER A 30 4.46 -0.18 3.60
N ALA A 31 3.16 -0.04 3.85
CA ALA A 31 2.65 0.65 5.03
C ALA A 31 2.38 -0.30 6.21
N GLY A 32 2.31 -1.61 5.97
CA GLY A 32 2.06 -2.61 7.01
C GLY A 32 3.28 -3.37 7.51
N THR A 33 4.44 -3.23 6.88
CA THR A 33 5.64 -4.01 7.24
C THR A 33 6.89 -3.14 7.40
N TYR A 34 7.79 -3.64 8.24
CA TYR A 34 9.16 -3.20 8.35
C TYR A 34 10.03 -3.98 7.36
N GLU A 35 10.63 -3.25 6.42
CA GLU A 35 11.58 -3.76 5.44
C GLU A 35 13.03 -3.53 5.93
N PRO A 36 13.76 -4.56 6.43
CA PRO A 36 15.08 -4.40 7.04
C PRO A 36 16.17 -3.91 6.08
N PHE A 37 15.94 -4.08 4.77
CA PHE A 37 16.86 -3.65 3.71
C PHE A 37 16.71 -2.16 3.38
N ARG A 38 15.65 -1.48 3.86
CA ARG A 38 15.49 -0.03 3.67
C ARG A 38 16.13 0.75 4.80
N LYS A 39 16.92 1.77 4.43
CA LYS A 39 17.54 2.67 5.41
C LYS A 39 16.49 3.48 6.17
N GLU A 40 15.43 3.87 5.47
CA GLU A 40 14.32 4.70 5.92
C GLU A 40 13.45 3.98 6.97
N SER A 41 13.45 2.65 6.95
CA SER A 41 12.69 1.84 7.91
C SER A 41 13.43 1.65 9.25
N LYS A 42 14.76 1.84 9.30
CA LYS A 42 15.58 1.51 10.48
C LYS A 42 15.11 2.19 11.78
N GLY A 43 14.57 3.40 11.69
CA GLY A 43 14.07 4.13 12.85
C GLY A 43 12.89 3.43 13.54
N MET A 44 12.14 2.58 12.84
CA MET A 44 11.01 1.83 13.41
C MET A 44 11.43 0.84 14.49
N LEU A 45 12.67 0.35 14.46
CA LEU A 45 13.21 -0.53 15.50
C LEU A 45 13.37 0.16 16.86
N ASN A 46 13.38 1.49 16.89
CA ASN A 46 13.47 2.27 18.13
C ASN A 46 12.10 2.46 18.80
N VAL A 47 11.00 2.08 18.13
CA VAL A 47 9.66 2.15 18.67
C VAL A 47 9.31 0.80 19.28
N GLU A 48 9.18 0.78 20.61
CA GLU A 48 8.85 -0.44 21.35
C GLU A 48 7.51 -1.02 20.88
N GLY A 49 7.52 -2.31 20.54
CA GLY A 49 6.32 -3.05 20.13
C GLY A 49 5.85 -2.81 18.68
N LEU A 50 6.45 -1.87 17.94
CA LEU A 50 6.06 -1.57 16.57
C LEU A 50 6.39 -2.71 15.60
N VAL A 51 7.64 -3.18 15.60
CA VAL A 51 8.07 -4.28 14.73
C VAL A 51 7.79 -5.61 15.42
N ARG A 52 6.90 -6.43 14.85
CA ARG A 52 6.43 -7.68 15.47
C ARG A 52 6.84 -8.90 14.65
N ALA A 53 5.88 -9.73 14.27
CA ALA A 53 6.12 -11.05 13.70
C ALA A 53 6.77 -10.95 12.32
N LYS A 54 7.79 -11.80 12.08
CA LYS A 54 8.37 -11.95 10.74
C LYS A 54 7.34 -12.54 9.77
N MET A 55 7.30 -12.03 8.54
CA MET A 55 6.54 -12.65 7.46
C MET A 55 7.13 -14.01 7.10
N LYS A 56 6.27 -14.88 6.56
CA LYS A 56 6.67 -16.23 6.17
C LYS A 56 7.53 -16.23 4.91
N ASP A 57 7.06 -15.51 3.88
CA ASP A 57 7.59 -15.61 2.52
C ASP A 57 8.50 -14.42 2.14
N TRP A 58 8.53 -13.37 2.97
CA TRP A 58 9.31 -12.15 2.76
C TRP A 58 10.25 -11.87 3.92
N ASN A 59 11.40 -11.25 3.64
CA ASN A 59 12.33 -10.83 4.69
C ASN A 59 11.89 -9.51 5.32
N GLU A 60 10.71 -9.53 5.94
CA GLU A 60 10.01 -8.38 6.48
C GLU A 60 9.31 -8.76 7.80
N ASN A 61 8.87 -7.74 8.55
CA ASN A 61 8.16 -7.93 9.79
C ASN A 61 6.86 -7.12 9.79
N TRP A 62 5.75 -7.72 10.19
CA TRP A 62 4.49 -7.02 10.39
C TRP A 62 4.60 -5.92 11.44
N LEU A 63 3.97 -4.77 11.18
CA LEU A 63 3.94 -3.61 12.06
C LEU A 63 2.64 -3.53 12.86
N ASP A 64 2.75 -3.18 14.14
CA ASP A 64 1.59 -2.83 14.97
C ASP A 64 1.17 -1.38 14.76
N PHE A 65 0.38 -1.14 13.71
CA PHE A 65 -0.06 0.20 13.31
C PHE A 65 -1.04 0.86 14.30
N ARG A 66 -1.43 0.18 15.39
CA ARG A 66 -2.20 0.78 16.49
C ARG A 66 -1.35 1.77 17.29
N LEU A 67 -0.02 1.62 17.25
CA LEU A 67 0.92 2.56 17.86
C LEU A 67 1.00 3.84 17.03
N ASN A 68 0.67 4.98 17.64
CA ASN A 68 0.72 6.28 16.95
C ASN A 68 2.12 6.64 16.43
N ASP A 69 3.17 6.07 17.01
CA ASP A 69 4.56 6.32 16.63
C ASP A 69 4.93 5.75 15.24
N ILE A 70 4.05 4.96 14.61
CA ILE A 70 4.19 4.61 13.19
C ILE A 70 3.96 5.82 12.26
N LYS A 71 3.15 6.79 12.69
CA LYS A 71 2.63 7.85 11.82
C LYS A 71 3.73 8.76 11.24
N PRO A 72 4.76 9.18 12.00
CA PRO A 72 5.87 9.94 11.43
C PRO A 72 6.54 9.22 10.25
N PHE A 73 6.76 7.91 10.33
CA PHE A 73 7.39 7.17 9.23
C PHE A 73 6.55 7.15 7.95
N MET A 74 5.24 7.00 8.07
CA MET A 74 4.36 7.03 6.89
C MET A 74 4.25 8.44 6.32
N ARG A 75 4.23 9.47 7.18
CA ARG A 75 4.27 10.88 6.74
C ARG A 75 5.55 11.19 5.98
N ASP A 76 6.70 10.78 6.49
CA ASP A 76 7.99 10.97 5.82
C ASP A 76 8.01 10.31 4.43
N ARG A 77 7.41 9.12 4.30
CA ARG A 77 7.27 8.41 3.02
C ARG A 77 6.34 9.15 2.04
N LEU A 78 5.20 9.63 2.52
CA LEU A 78 4.27 10.42 1.71
C LEU A 78 4.84 11.78 1.31
N ASP A 79 5.56 12.45 2.21
CA ASP A 79 6.30 13.69 1.92
C ASP A 79 7.38 13.45 0.86
N LEU A 80 8.08 12.32 0.95
CA LEU A 80 9.04 11.91 -0.07
C LEU A 80 8.37 11.66 -1.43
N ALA A 81 7.22 10.96 -1.45
CA ALA A 81 6.48 10.69 -2.68
C ALA A 81 6.05 12.00 -3.36
N LYS A 82 5.44 12.92 -2.61
CA LYS A 82 5.07 14.25 -3.12
C LYS A 82 6.28 15.03 -3.62
N LYS A 83 7.37 15.03 -2.85
CA LYS A 83 8.62 15.72 -3.22
C LYS A 83 9.25 15.16 -4.49
N LYS A 84 9.19 13.84 -4.69
CA LYS A 84 9.72 13.17 -5.89
C LYS A 84 8.84 13.40 -7.12
N GLY A 85 7.57 13.76 -6.92
CA GLY A 85 6.61 14.06 -7.98
C GLY A 85 5.71 12.88 -8.32
N CYS A 86 5.49 11.94 -7.41
CA CYS A 86 4.50 10.89 -7.62
C CYS A 86 3.09 11.51 -7.77
N ASP A 87 2.24 10.92 -8.60
CA ASP A 87 0.82 11.29 -8.75
C ASP A 87 -0.06 10.52 -7.75
N GLY A 88 0.38 9.34 -7.33
CA GLY A 88 -0.29 8.52 -6.32
C GLY A 88 0.67 7.61 -5.58
N VAL A 89 0.14 6.86 -4.61
CA VAL A 89 0.90 5.89 -3.81
C VAL A 89 0.16 4.57 -3.69
N GLU A 90 0.92 3.47 -3.77
CA GLU A 90 0.46 2.14 -3.41
C GLU A 90 0.87 1.88 -1.96
N PHE A 91 -0.12 1.69 -1.09
CA PHE A 91 0.12 1.30 0.29
C PHE A 91 0.07 -0.23 0.41
N ASP A 92 1.23 -0.87 0.46
CA ASP A 92 1.28 -2.33 0.53
C ASP A 92 1.17 -2.87 1.97
N ASN A 93 0.77 -4.13 2.10
CA ASN A 93 0.60 -4.88 3.35
C ASN A 93 -0.42 -4.25 4.32
N ILE A 94 -1.42 -3.54 3.81
CA ILE A 94 -2.49 -2.90 4.60
C ILE A 94 -3.69 -3.81 4.87
N ASP A 95 -3.44 -5.11 4.97
CA ASP A 95 -4.39 -6.20 5.24
C ASP A 95 -3.89 -7.10 6.39
N ALA A 96 -3.00 -6.59 7.24
CA ALA A 96 -2.38 -7.36 8.32
C ALA A 96 -3.40 -8.03 9.25
N PHE A 97 -4.61 -7.47 9.42
CA PHE A 97 -5.64 -8.06 10.29
C PHE A 97 -6.10 -9.47 9.89
N THR A 98 -5.97 -9.85 8.61
CA THR A 98 -6.24 -11.22 8.14
C THR A 98 -4.97 -12.08 8.06
N ASN A 99 -3.80 -11.44 8.02
CA ASN A 99 -2.52 -12.12 7.80
C ASN A 99 -1.70 -12.40 9.08
N VAL A 100 -1.92 -11.68 10.19
CA VAL A 100 -1.14 -11.87 11.44
C VAL A 100 -1.80 -12.84 12.43
N LYS A 101 -0.96 -13.56 13.19
CA LYS A 101 -1.38 -14.51 14.24
C LYS A 101 -0.91 -14.09 15.64
N TRP A 102 -1.13 -12.83 16.00
CA TRP A 102 -0.80 -12.32 17.35
C TRP A 102 -1.83 -12.77 18.40
N LYS A 103 -1.41 -12.84 19.66
CA LYS A 103 -2.33 -13.17 20.78
C LYS A 103 -3.39 -12.07 20.94
N ASP A 104 -2.95 -10.82 20.86
CA ASP A 104 -3.74 -9.61 20.79
C ASP A 104 -4.04 -9.25 19.33
N LYS A 105 -4.94 -9.99 18.70
CA LYS A 105 -5.25 -9.88 17.27
C LYS A 105 -5.63 -8.46 16.87
N LEU A 106 -5.14 -8.04 15.70
CA LEU A 106 -5.67 -6.88 14.99
C LEU A 106 -7.11 -7.15 14.58
N THR A 107 -7.97 -6.14 14.72
CA THR A 107 -9.37 -6.22 14.30
C THR A 107 -9.57 -5.54 12.94
N ALA A 108 -10.66 -5.88 12.26
CA ALA A 108 -11.11 -5.15 11.08
C ALA A 108 -11.25 -3.64 11.35
N GLN A 109 -11.71 -3.26 12.54
CA GLN A 109 -11.85 -1.87 12.94
C GLN A 109 -10.51 -1.15 13.09
N ASP A 110 -9.48 -1.84 13.59
CA ASP A 110 -8.12 -1.30 13.65
C ASP A 110 -7.60 -1.01 12.24
N GLN A 111 -7.75 -1.98 11.32
CA GLN A 111 -7.31 -1.85 9.93
C GLN A 111 -8.08 -0.73 9.20
N LEU A 112 -9.40 -0.66 9.35
CA LEU A 112 -10.21 0.42 8.77
C LEU A 112 -9.73 1.79 9.25
N LYS A 113 -9.48 1.95 10.54
CA LYS A 113 -8.99 3.22 11.09
C LYS A 113 -7.64 3.61 10.51
N TYR A 114 -6.74 2.64 10.36
CA TYR A 114 -5.40 2.88 9.81
C TYR A 114 -5.45 3.20 8.32
N ASN A 115 -6.17 2.40 7.52
CA ASN A 115 -6.26 2.57 6.06
C ASN A 115 -6.94 3.90 5.69
N ARG A 116 -7.99 4.31 6.42
CA ARG A 116 -8.60 5.65 6.25
C ARG A 116 -7.64 6.77 6.56
N TRP A 117 -6.85 6.63 7.63
CA TRP A 117 -5.85 7.61 7.99
C TRP A 117 -4.74 7.72 6.90
N LEU A 118 -4.29 6.59 6.34
CA LEU A 118 -3.33 6.58 5.23
C LEU A 118 -3.87 7.33 4.01
N ALA A 119 -5.09 7.02 3.59
CA ALA A 119 -5.73 7.70 2.46
C ALA A 119 -5.85 9.21 2.69
N GLN A 120 -6.31 9.64 3.88
CA GLN A 120 -6.40 11.05 4.25
C GLN A 120 -5.03 11.76 4.20
N GLU A 121 -3.95 11.12 4.64
CA GLU A 121 -2.61 11.71 4.61
C GLU A 121 -2.03 11.77 3.19
N ALA A 122 -2.39 10.85 2.29
CA ALA A 122 -2.06 10.95 0.87
C ALA A 122 -2.83 12.12 0.22
N HIS A 123 -4.15 12.19 0.44
CA HIS A 123 -4.99 13.27 -0.09
C HIS A 123 -4.56 14.64 0.39
N SER A 124 -4.12 14.79 1.65
CA SER A 124 -3.62 16.07 2.17
C SER A 124 -2.34 16.55 1.47
N ARG A 125 -1.72 15.71 0.64
CA ARG A 125 -0.53 15.99 -0.15
C ARG A 125 -0.82 15.97 -1.66
N ASP A 126 -2.09 15.98 -2.05
CA ASP A 126 -2.56 15.79 -3.42
C ASP A 126 -1.96 14.53 -4.10
N LEU A 127 -1.88 13.43 -3.35
CA LEU A 127 -1.52 12.11 -3.88
C LEU A 127 -2.78 11.25 -3.94
N ALA A 128 -3.01 10.58 -5.07
CA ALA A 128 -4.01 9.52 -5.14
C ALA A 128 -3.61 8.33 -4.23
N ALA A 129 -4.58 7.70 -3.58
CA ALA A 129 -4.38 6.60 -2.65
C ALA A 129 -4.81 5.26 -3.27
N GLY A 130 -3.90 4.29 -3.32
CA GLY A 130 -4.14 2.94 -3.79
C GLY A 130 -4.38 1.93 -2.67
N LEU A 131 -5.52 1.23 -2.72
CA LEU A 131 -5.81 0.11 -1.82
C LEU A 131 -5.21 -1.18 -2.40
N LYS A 132 -4.11 -1.66 -1.80
CA LYS A 132 -3.52 -2.94 -2.16
C LYS A 132 -4.19 -4.08 -1.41
N ASN A 133 -4.72 -5.06 -2.13
CA ASN A 133 -5.40 -6.24 -1.58
C ASN A 133 -6.51 -5.83 -0.58
N CYS A 134 -6.51 -6.34 0.66
CA CYS A 134 -7.46 -5.97 1.72
C CYS A 134 -8.96 -6.16 1.36
N LEU A 135 -9.28 -7.28 0.71
CA LEU A 135 -10.57 -7.51 0.05
C LEU A 135 -11.76 -7.45 1.02
N GLU A 136 -11.56 -7.93 2.24
CA GLU A 136 -12.57 -7.99 3.28
C GLU A 136 -13.07 -6.60 3.73
N LEU A 137 -12.34 -5.53 3.40
CA LEU A 137 -12.68 -4.14 3.76
C LEU A 137 -12.97 -3.24 2.55
N VAL A 138 -13.03 -3.80 1.33
CA VAL A 138 -13.22 -3.03 0.10
C VAL A 138 -14.50 -2.19 0.14
N LYS A 139 -15.62 -2.74 0.63
CA LYS A 139 -16.90 -2.01 0.66
C LYS A 139 -16.86 -0.79 1.59
N GLU A 140 -16.11 -0.90 2.67
CA GLU A 140 -15.96 0.12 3.70
C GLU A 140 -14.92 1.19 3.33
N LEU A 141 -13.97 0.85 2.44
CA LEU A 141 -12.84 1.70 2.05
C LEU A 141 -12.95 2.28 0.63
N VAL A 142 -13.90 1.82 -0.19
CA VAL A 142 -14.03 2.27 -1.59
C VAL A 142 -14.15 3.79 -1.73
N ASN A 143 -14.74 4.48 -0.75
CA ASN A 143 -14.90 5.94 -0.78
C ASN A 143 -13.67 6.69 -0.26
N ASP A 144 -12.75 6.00 0.43
CA ASP A 144 -11.54 6.58 0.98
C ASP A 144 -10.36 6.49 -0.02
N PHE A 145 -10.34 5.49 -0.91
CA PHE A 145 -9.26 5.26 -1.88
C PHE A 145 -9.64 5.63 -3.32
N ASP A 146 -8.67 5.98 -4.15
CA ASP A 146 -8.88 6.45 -5.53
C ASP A 146 -8.80 5.32 -6.56
N PHE A 147 -8.08 4.26 -6.24
CA PHE A 147 -7.96 3.05 -7.06
C PHE A 147 -7.62 1.85 -6.16
N ALA A 148 -7.73 0.66 -6.73
CA ALA A 148 -7.29 -0.57 -6.09
C ALA A 148 -6.16 -1.23 -6.88
N ILE A 149 -5.29 -1.94 -6.18
CA ILE A 149 -4.29 -2.85 -6.75
C ILE A 149 -4.55 -4.24 -6.16
N ASN A 150 -4.58 -5.24 -7.01
CA ASN A 150 -4.75 -6.63 -6.61
C ASN A 150 -3.64 -7.51 -7.19
N GLU A 151 -3.23 -8.49 -6.40
CA GLU A 151 -2.42 -9.60 -6.88
C GLU A 151 -3.28 -10.86 -7.01
N GLN A 152 -3.26 -11.47 -8.19
CA GLN A 152 -3.74 -12.83 -8.44
C GLN A 152 -5.25 -13.09 -8.20
N CYS A 153 -6.13 -12.10 -8.31
CA CYS A 153 -7.57 -12.34 -8.13
C CYS A 153 -8.17 -13.47 -8.99
N PRO A 154 -7.69 -13.80 -10.21
CA PRO A 154 -8.20 -14.94 -10.96
C PRO A 154 -7.80 -16.27 -10.33
N ASP A 155 -6.60 -16.35 -9.73
CA ASP A 155 -6.09 -17.56 -9.09
C ASP A 155 -6.87 -17.87 -7.81
N TYR A 156 -7.37 -16.84 -7.13
CA TYR A 156 -8.13 -16.95 -5.89
C TYR A 156 -9.65 -16.77 -6.05
N ASN A 157 -10.14 -16.53 -7.27
CA ASN A 157 -11.55 -16.26 -7.59
C ASN A 157 -12.14 -15.06 -6.82
N GLU A 158 -11.35 -13.99 -6.75
CA GLU A 158 -11.58 -12.82 -5.91
C GLU A 158 -11.86 -11.54 -6.74
N CYS A 159 -11.78 -11.60 -8.07
CA CYS A 159 -11.85 -10.40 -8.90
C CYS A 159 -13.18 -9.65 -8.76
N GLN A 160 -14.26 -10.36 -8.45
CA GLN A 160 -15.59 -9.76 -8.30
C GLN A 160 -15.71 -8.90 -7.04
N ASP A 161 -14.82 -9.06 -6.06
CA ASP A 161 -14.87 -8.31 -4.81
C ASP A 161 -14.44 -6.85 -5.00
N TYR A 162 -13.75 -6.54 -6.10
CA TYR A 162 -13.41 -5.16 -6.50
C TYR A 162 -14.51 -4.45 -7.30
N ARG A 163 -15.68 -5.07 -7.52
CA ARG A 163 -16.85 -4.40 -8.13
C ARG A 163 -17.22 -3.05 -7.50
N PRO A 164 -17.08 -2.83 -6.18
CA PRO A 164 -17.33 -1.51 -5.59
C PRO A 164 -16.49 -0.40 -6.23
N PHE A 165 -15.19 -0.62 -6.46
CA PHE A 165 -14.32 0.35 -7.14
C PHE A 165 -14.81 0.62 -8.57
N LEU A 166 -15.09 -0.44 -9.33
CA LEU A 166 -15.54 -0.31 -10.72
C LEU A 166 -16.88 0.42 -10.86
N ARG A 167 -17.79 0.28 -9.87
CA ARG A 167 -19.08 0.99 -9.88
C ARG A 167 -18.95 2.49 -9.63
N GLU A 168 -17.90 2.90 -8.94
CA GLU A 168 -17.56 4.30 -8.68
C GLU A 168 -16.61 4.87 -9.76
N ASP A 169 -16.46 4.18 -10.90
CA ASP A 169 -15.56 4.55 -12.01
C ASP A 169 -14.08 4.64 -11.59
N LYS A 170 -13.69 3.84 -10.59
CA LYS A 170 -12.31 3.77 -10.09
C LYS A 170 -11.56 2.59 -10.68
N ALA A 171 -10.30 2.83 -11.03
CA ALA A 171 -9.43 1.81 -11.60
C ALA A 171 -9.14 0.67 -10.61
N VAL A 172 -8.99 -0.55 -11.15
CA VAL A 172 -8.49 -1.73 -10.44
C VAL A 172 -7.33 -2.28 -11.26
N PHE A 173 -6.10 -2.09 -10.79
CA PHE A 173 -4.91 -2.64 -11.42
C PHE A 173 -4.67 -4.06 -10.90
N ALA A 174 -4.56 -5.04 -11.79
CA ALA A 174 -4.37 -6.43 -11.41
C ALA A 174 -3.00 -6.95 -11.89
N ALA A 175 -2.22 -7.52 -10.98
CA ALA A 175 -0.96 -8.19 -11.27
C ALA A 175 -1.15 -9.71 -11.20
N PHE A 176 -0.62 -10.43 -12.19
CA PHE A 176 -0.65 -11.89 -12.23
C PHE A 176 0.78 -12.43 -12.31
N TYR A 177 1.09 -13.40 -11.44
CA TYR A 177 2.42 -13.99 -11.36
C TYR A 177 2.37 -15.41 -11.91
N GLY A 178 2.76 -15.56 -13.17
CA GLY A 178 2.90 -16.85 -13.83
C GLY A 178 3.91 -16.78 -14.95
N LEU A 179 4.50 -17.91 -15.30
CA LEU A 179 4.99 -18.10 -16.66
C LEU A 179 3.75 -18.00 -17.57
N VAL A 180 3.83 -17.35 -18.73
CA VAL A 180 2.73 -17.29 -19.71
C VAL A 180 2.01 -18.64 -19.74
N THR A 181 0.79 -18.70 -19.24
CA THR A 181 0.00 -19.93 -19.29
C THR A 181 -1.06 -19.76 -20.35
N ASP A 182 -1.02 -20.64 -21.34
CA ASP A 182 -2.17 -20.94 -22.19
C ASP A 182 -3.34 -21.36 -21.28
N LYS A 183 -4.20 -20.41 -20.94
CA LYS A 183 -5.54 -20.67 -20.41
C LYS A 183 -6.52 -19.74 -21.09
#